data_AF-A0A1E3B8T9-F1
#
_entry.id   AF-A0A1E3B8T9-F1
#
_cell.length_a   1.000
_cell.length_b   1.000
_cell.length_c   1.000
_cell.angle_alpha   90.00
_cell.angle_beta   90.00
_cell.angle_gamma   90.00
#
_symmetry.space_group_name_H-M   'P 1'
#
loop_
_entity.id
_entity.type
_entity.pdbx_description
1 polymer ?
#
loop_
_entity_poly.entity_id
_entity_poly.type
_entity_poly.pdbx_seq_one_letter_code
_entity_poly.pdbx_strand_id
1 'polypeptide(L)'
;MANLLLSNWLKSAPSIGQKWVQRFINRHEEIKSKYSCRYDYQRALCEDPKIIRDWFQLVQNTIAKYGIVEQDIYNFDETGFSMKMTSTAKVITSQVQSCAKAIQPGNCEWVTVIEAIGSTGYLLPPLIIFAGKQHQSTWYQDIPKD
;
A
#
# COMPACT_ATOMS: atom_id res chain seq x y z
N MET A 1 -26.47 -11.46 13.15
CA MET A 1 -25.76 -12.74 13.35
C MET A 1 -25.79 -13.21 14.80
N ALA A 2 -25.34 -12.40 15.79
CA ALA A 2 -25.34 -12.81 17.21
C ALA A 2 -26.73 -13.18 17.78
N ASN A 3 -27.79 -12.41 17.48
CA ASN A 3 -29.16 -12.75 17.90
C ASN A 3 -29.66 -14.07 17.28
N LEU A 4 -29.20 -14.39 16.06
CA LEU A 4 -29.59 -15.58 15.30
C LEU A 4 -28.90 -16.83 15.87
N LEU A 5 -27.67 -16.69 16.36
CA LEU A 5 -27.02 -17.73 17.15
C LEU A 5 -27.80 -17.94 18.45
N LEU A 6 -28.06 -16.88 19.24
CA LEU A 6 -28.75 -16.97 20.52
C LEU A 6 -30.16 -17.58 20.45
N SER A 7 -30.92 -17.31 19.40
CA SER A 7 -32.25 -17.89 19.19
C SER A 7 -32.22 -19.40 18.96
N ASN A 8 -31.12 -19.95 18.45
CA ASN A 8 -30.96 -21.40 18.27
C ASN A 8 -30.69 -22.13 19.59
N TRP A 9 -30.18 -21.43 20.62
CA TRP A 9 -29.84 -22.02 21.92
C TRP A 9 -30.90 -21.74 23.00
N LEU A 10 -31.67 -20.65 22.88
CA LEU A 10 -32.70 -20.27 23.85
C LEU A 10 -34.01 -19.93 23.14
N LYS A 11 -35.06 -20.72 23.43
CA LYS A 11 -36.41 -20.58 22.85
C LYS A 11 -37.06 -19.20 23.07
N SER A 12 -36.60 -18.43 24.06
CA SER A 12 -36.99 -17.03 24.29
C SER A 12 -35.80 -16.20 24.78
N ALA A 13 -34.75 -16.07 23.94
CA ALA A 13 -33.60 -15.23 24.29
C ALA A 13 -33.99 -13.73 24.28
N PRO A 14 -33.64 -12.94 25.32
CA PRO A 14 -33.76 -11.48 25.25
C PRO A 14 -32.89 -10.94 24.12
N SER A 15 -33.39 -9.94 23.39
CA SER A 15 -32.64 -9.34 22.28
C SER A 15 -31.36 -8.69 22.81
N ILE A 16 -30.25 -8.94 22.11
CA ILE A 16 -28.99 -8.32 22.46
C ILE A 16 -29.10 -6.81 22.24
N GLY A 17 -28.79 -6.02 23.28
CA GLY A 17 -28.76 -4.57 23.18
C GLY A 17 -27.68 -4.09 22.21
N GLN A 18 -27.94 -2.98 21.51
CA GLN A 18 -27.05 -2.43 20.47
C GLN A 18 -25.59 -2.24 20.92
N LYS A 19 -25.36 -1.95 22.20
CA LYS A 19 -24.03 -1.72 22.78
C LYS A 19 -23.31 -2.99 23.26
N TRP A 20 -23.91 -4.16 23.09
CA TRP A 20 -23.37 -5.40 23.65
C TRP A 20 -22.00 -5.76 23.09
N VAL A 21 -21.78 -5.64 21.77
CA VAL A 21 -20.48 -5.95 21.15
C VAL A 21 -19.37 -5.07 21.72
N GLN A 22 -19.62 -3.76 21.82
CA GLN A 22 -18.66 -2.83 22.43
C GLN A 22 -18.37 -3.18 23.89
N ARG A 23 -19.42 -3.47 24.67
CA ARG A 23 -19.27 -3.86 26.09
C ARG A 23 -18.54 -5.19 26.27
N PHE A 24 -18.73 -6.12 25.34
CA PHE A 24 -18.06 -7.41 25.32
C PHE A 24 -16.57 -7.24 25.04
N ILE A 25 -16.21 -6.51 23.97
CA ILE A 25 -14.81 -6.19 23.66
C ILE A 25 -14.14 -5.45 24.82
N ASN A 26 -14.82 -4.47 25.43
CA ASN A 26 -14.27 -3.71 26.56
C ASN A 26 -14.08 -4.54 27.84
N ARG A 27 -14.79 -5.67 28.01
CA ARG A 27 -14.65 -6.56 29.17
C ARG A 27 -13.47 -7.52 29.03
N HIS A 28 -13.07 -7.78 27.79
CA HIS A 28 -12.09 -8.80 27.43
C HIS A 28 -10.89 -8.11 26.78
N GLU A 29 -9.96 -7.61 27.60
CA GLU A 29 -8.75 -6.89 27.15
C GLU A 29 -7.83 -7.76 26.28
N GLU A 30 -7.98 -9.08 26.35
CA GLU A 30 -7.32 -10.04 25.46
C GLU A 30 -7.79 -9.93 24.00
N ILE A 31 -9.00 -9.40 23.76
CA ILE A 31 -9.59 -9.24 22.43
C ILE A 31 -9.20 -7.89 21.85
N LYS A 32 -8.32 -7.90 20.85
CA LYS A 32 -7.92 -6.71 20.11
C LYS A 32 -8.59 -6.67 18.73
N SER A 33 -9.24 -5.56 18.41
CA SER A 33 -9.73 -5.31 17.05
C SER A 33 -8.58 -4.81 16.16
N LYS A 34 -8.41 -5.41 14.99
CA LYS A 34 -7.53 -4.91 13.93
C LYS A 34 -8.33 -4.77 12.65
N TYR A 35 -8.06 -3.73 11.88
CA TYR A 35 -8.56 -3.65 10.51
C TYR A 35 -7.84 -4.72 9.68
N SER A 36 -8.58 -5.47 8.86
CA SER A 36 -7.95 -6.31 7.86
C SER A 36 -7.45 -5.41 6.73
N CYS A 37 -6.18 -5.50 6.40
CA CYS A 37 -5.69 -4.94 5.15
C CYS A 37 -6.26 -5.76 3.99
N ARG A 38 -6.64 -5.09 2.89
CA ARG A 38 -6.94 -5.80 1.65
C ARG A 38 -5.67 -6.48 1.21
N TYR A 39 -5.76 -7.78 1.00
CA TYR A 39 -4.66 -8.61 0.55
C TYR A 39 -5.09 -9.27 -0.75
N ASP A 40 -4.24 -9.19 -1.75
CA ASP A 40 -4.59 -9.63 -3.09
C ASP A 40 -4.69 -11.16 -3.13
N TYR A 41 -5.82 -11.67 -3.64
CA TYR A 41 -6.10 -13.11 -3.65
C TYR A 41 -5.10 -13.89 -4.51
N GLN A 42 -4.66 -13.32 -5.63
CA GLN A 42 -3.68 -13.97 -6.48
C GLN A 42 -2.31 -14.00 -5.81
N ARG A 43 -1.93 -12.93 -5.10
CA ARG A 43 -0.72 -12.94 -4.26
C ARG A 43 -0.78 -14.04 -3.21
N ALA A 44 -1.91 -14.20 -2.54
CA ALA A 44 -2.12 -15.25 -1.54
C ALA A 44 -1.91 -16.67 -2.11
N LEU A 45 -2.36 -16.92 -3.34
CA LEU A 45 -2.20 -18.22 -3.99
C LEU A 45 -0.76 -18.49 -4.45
N CYS A 46 -0.01 -17.44 -4.75
CA CYS A 46 1.37 -17.54 -5.23
C CYS A 46 2.41 -17.61 -4.10
N GLU A 47 2.03 -17.34 -2.85
CA GLU A 47 2.92 -17.43 -1.69
C GLU A 47 3.05 -18.89 -1.18
N ASP A 48 3.87 -19.69 -1.88
CA ASP A 48 4.33 -20.98 -1.35
C ASP A 48 5.55 -20.75 -0.43
N PRO A 49 5.44 -21.02 0.89
CA PRO A 49 6.55 -20.81 1.83
C PRO A 49 7.83 -21.55 1.46
N LYS A 50 7.72 -22.70 0.78
CA LYS A 50 8.89 -23.47 0.34
C LYS A 50 9.60 -22.76 -0.80
N ILE A 51 8.86 -22.30 -1.82
CA ILE A 51 9.41 -21.56 -2.96
C ILE A 51 10.09 -20.29 -2.48
N ILE A 52 9.44 -19.55 -1.58
CA ILE A 52 9.99 -18.32 -0.98
C ILE A 52 11.30 -18.61 -0.25
N ARG A 53 11.34 -19.66 0.58
CA ARG A 53 12.54 -20.04 1.33
C ARG A 53 13.68 -20.46 0.41
N ASP A 54 13.40 -21.30 -0.57
CA ASP A 54 14.39 -21.79 -1.53
C ASP A 54 14.97 -20.62 -2.36
N TRP A 55 14.14 -19.64 -2.72
CA TRP A 55 14.57 -18.41 -3.39
C TRP A 55 15.52 -17.58 -2.52
N PHE A 56 15.17 -17.32 -1.25
CA PHE A 56 16.06 -16.58 -0.34
C PHE A 56 17.38 -17.30 -0.08
N GLN A 57 17.35 -18.64 0.04
CA GLN A 57 18.57 -19.44 0.17
C GLN A 57 19.46 -19.30 -1.06
N LEU A 58 18.87 -19.34 -2.27
CA LEU A 58 19.60 -19.13 -3.52
C LEU A 58 20.26 -17.75 -3.59
N VAL A 59 19.53 -16.70 -3.17
CA VAL A 59 20.06 -15.33 -3.12
C VAL A 59 21.25 -15.26 -2.16
N GLN A 60 21.11 -15.77 -0.94
CA GLN A 60 22.21 -15.79 0.04
C GLN A 60 23.45 -16.55 -0.47
N ASN A 61 23.24 -17.72 -1.09
CA ASN A 61 24.32 -18.51 -1.67
C ASN A 61 25.02 -17.76 -2.82
N THR A 62 24.27 -17.02 -3.62
CA THR A 62 24.80 -16.22 -4.73
C THR A 62 25.63 -15.04 -4.21
N ILE A 63 25.12 -14.31 -3.21
CA ILE A 63 25.85 -13.23 -2.54
C ILE A 63 27.18 -13.76 -1.99
N ALA A 64 27.17 -14.90 -1.28
CA ALA A 64 28.36 -15.51 -0.73
C ALA A 64 29.34 -15.99 -1.82
N LYS A 65 28.84 -16.59 -2.90
CA LYS A 65 29.65 -17.11 -4.01
C LYS A 65 30.43 -16.01 -4.75
N TYR A 66 29.79 -14.87 -4.97
CA TYR A 66 30.38 -13.76 -5.73
C TYR A 66 30.99 -12.67 -4.83
N GLY A 67 30.89 -12.81 -3.51
CA GLY A 67 31.42 -11.82 -2.57
C GLY A 67 30.74 -10.47 -2.69
N ILE A 68 29.44 -10.44 -3.00
CA ILE A 68 28.67 -9.19 -3.15
C ILE A 68 28.61 -8.53 -1.78
N VAL A 69 29.11 -7.30 -1.68
CA VAL A 69 29.04 -6.51 -0.45
C VAL A 69 27.68 -5.85 -0.32
N GLU A 70 27.25 -5.58 0.92
CA GLU A 70 25.95 -4.93 1.19
C GLU A 70 25.78 -3.60 0.42
N GLN A 71 26.88 -2.86 0.27
CA GLN A 71 26.92 -1.56 -0.44
C GLN A 71 26.53 -1.67 -1.93
N ASP A 72 26.64 -2.86 -2.52
CA ASP A 72 26.33 -3.13 -3.93
C ASP A 72 24.93 -3.74 -4.12
N ILE A 73 24.17 -3.95 -3.04
CA ILE A 73 22.81 -4.49 -3.09
C ILE A 73 21.83 -3.33 -3.15
N TYR A 74 21.10 -3.22 -4.25
CA TYR A 74 20.06 -2.21 -4.45
C TYR A 74 18.71 -2.87 -4.74
N ASN A 75 17.65 -2.37 -4.11
CA ASN A 75 16.28 -2.65 -4.52
C ASN A 75 15.78 -1.46 -5.34
N PHE A 76 15.09 -1.74 -6.45
CA PHE A 76 14.46 -0.71 -7.29
C PHE A 76 13.00 -1.06 -7.54
N ASP A 77 12.15 -0.04 -7.62
CA ASP A 77 10.75 -0.21 -7.98
C ASP A 77 10.22 1.01 -8.74
N GLU A 78 9.10 0.81 -9.45
CA GLU A 78 8.42 1.84 -10.23
C GLU A 78 7.16 2.31 -9.51
N THR A 79 7.01 3.63 -9.35
CA THR A 79 5.78 4.25 -8.84
C THR A 79 5.21 5.25 -9.86
N GLY A 80 3.94 5.05 -10.22
CA GLY A 80 3.19 5.96 -11.08
C GLY A 80 2.42 7.01 -10.28
N PHE A 81 2.63 8.29 -10.60
CA PHE A 81 1.89 9.42 -10.06
C PHE A 81 0.93 9.98 -11.11
N SER A 82 -0.36 10.08 -10.75
CA SER A 82 -1.36 10.72 -11.60
C SER A 82 -1.39 12.23 -11.31
N MET A 83 -0.84 13.03 -12.22
CA MET A 83 -0.90 14.49 -12.14
C MET A 83 -2.34 14.93 -12.41
N LYS A 84 -2.99 15.53 -11.39
CA LYS A 84 -4.39 16.03 -11.32
C LYS A 84 -5.40 15.12 -10.62
N MET A 85 -5.01 13.95 -10.12
CA MET A 85 -5.90 13.18 -9.25
C MET A 85 -5.96 13.83 -7.86
N THR A 86 -7.07 14.50 -7.55
CA THR A 86 -7.33 14.97 -6.18
C THR A 86 -7.67 13.76 -5.33
N SER A 87 -6.86 13.49 -4.30
CA SER A 87 -7.23 12.53 -3.26
C SER A 87 -8.43 13.05 -2.47
N THR A 88 -9.11 12.16 -1.76
CA THR A 88 -10.29 12.52 -0.97
C THR A 88 -9.89 13.52 0.13
N ALA A 89 -10.23 14.78 -0.03
CA ALA A 89 -9.94 15.83 0.95
C ALA A 89 -11.11 16.01 1.92
N LYS A 90 -10.81 16.15 3.22
CA LYS A 90 -11.81 16.46 4.23
C LYS A 90 -12.16 17.95 4.15
N VAL A 91 -13.34 18.27 3.63
CA VAL A 91 -13.85 19.65 3.60
C VAL A 91 -14.71 19.90 4.85
N ILE A 92 -14.43 20.96 5.58
CA ILE A 92 -15.26 21.43 6.70
C ILE A 92 -16.18 22.52 6.16
N THR A 93 -17.49 22.27 6.13
CA THR A 93 -18.48 23.24 5.65
C THR A 93 -19.55 23.47 6.72
N SER A 94 -20.17 24.65 6.72
CA SER A 94 -21.23 25.03 7.65
C SER A 94 -22.62 24.48 7.27
N GLN A 95 -22.75 23.82 6.12
CA GLN A 95 -24.02 23.25 5.62
C GLN A 95 -23.93 21.73 5.46
N VAL A 96 -25.05 21.05 5.72
CA VAL A 96 -25.27 19.60 5.51
C VAL A 96 -25.40 19.29 4.00
N GLN A 97 -24.42 19.68 3.19
CA GLN A 97 -24.31 19.11 1.85
C GLN A 97 -23.56 17.79 1.98
N SER A 98 -24.27 16.69 1.72
CA SER A 98 -23.81 15.32 1.93
C SER A 98 -22.64 14.90 1.03
N CYS A 99 -22.26 15.72 0.04
CA CYS A 99 -21.22 15.37 -0.92
C CYS A 99 -20.56 16.63 -1.50
N ALA A 100 -19.47 17.10 -0.87
CA ALA A 100 -18.57 18.05 -1.51
C ALA A 100 -17.83 17.32 -2.65
N LYS A 101 -18.15 17.67 -3.91
CA LYS A 101 -17.50 17.08 -5.08
C LYS A 101 -16.53 18.10 -5.67
N ALA A 102 -15.25 17.76 -5.68
CA ALA A 102 -14.27 18.47 -6.50
C ALA A 102 -14.39 17.96 -7.94
N ILE A 103 -14.54 18.86 -8.91
CA ILE A 103 -14.52 18.52 -10.33
C ILE A 103 -13.07 18.19 -10.70
N GLN A 104 -12.83 16.98 -11.20
CA GLN A 104 -11.53 16.60 -11.73
C GLN A 104 -11.46 16.95 -13.21
N PRO A 105 -10.36 17.57 -13.69
CA PRO A 105 -10.13 17.72 -15.12
C PRO A 105 -9.94 16.33 -15.75
N GLY A 106 -10.60 16.05 -16.88
CA GLY A 106 -10.64 14.73 -17.52
C GLY A 106 -9.32 14.25 -18.16
N ASN A 107 -8.29 15.10 -18.20
CA ASN A 107 -6.95 14.73 -18.66
C ASN A 107 -6.05 14.42 -17.46
N CYS A 108 -5.84 13.13 -17.19
CA CYS A 108 -4.84 12.65 -16.25
C CYS A 108 -3.55 12.32 -16.99
N GLU A 109 -2.49 13.07 -16.72
CA GLU A 109 -1.15 12.72 -17.17
C GLU A 109 -0.48 11.88 -16.08
N TRP A 110 0.24 10.83 -16.49
CA TRP A 110 1.00 9.99 -15.57
C TRP A 110 2.46 10.39 -15.61
N VAL A 111 3.08 10.46 -14.45
CA VAL A 111 4.52 10.55 -14.26
C VAL A 111 4.96 9.26 -13.60
N THR A 112 5.89 8.57 -14.23
CA THR A 112 6.52 7.40 -13.65
C THR A 112 7.80 7.85 -12.94
N VAL A 113 8.01 7.39 -11.72
CA VAL A 113 9.26 7.56 -10.98
C VAL A 113 9.84 6.18 -10.72
N ILE A 114 11.10 5.98 -11.09
CA ILE A 114 11.88 4.81 -10.73
C ILE A 114 12.78 5.21 -9.57
N GLU A 115 12.60 4.54 -8.43
CA GLU A 115 13.36 4.79 -7.20
C GLU A 115 14.23 3.57 -6.89
N ALA A 116 15.46 3.80 -6.42
CA ALA A 116 16.36 2.74 -6.03
C ALA A 116 17.07 3.07 -4.71
N ILE A 117 17.03 2.12 -3.77
CA ILE A 117 17.61 2.25 -2.42
C ILE A 117 18.59 1.11 -2.21
N GLY A 118 19.82 1.46 -1.83
CA GLY A 118 20.86 0.53 -1.43
C GLY A 118 20.59 -0.06 -0.06
N SER A 119 21.11 -1.26 0.21
CA SER A 119 20.88 -1.95 1.49
C SER A 119 21.44 -1.21 2.71
N THR A 120 22.43 -0.34 2.49
CA THR A 120 23.00 0.57 3.50
C THR A 120 22.18 1.84 3.73
N GLY A 121 21.09 2.03 2.99
CA GLY A 121 20.22 3.20 3.03
C GLY A 121 20.63 4.33 2.08
N TYR A 122 21.65 4.13 1.22
CA TYR A 122 22.00 5.10 0.18
C TYR A 122 20.90 5.16 -0.89
N LEU A 123 20.42 6.36 -1.19
CA LEU A 123 19.38 6.59 -2.20
C LEU A 123 20.03 7.02 -3.51
N LEU A 124 19.71 6.32 -4.60
CA LEU A 124 20.10 6.78 -5.94
C LEU A 124 19.16 7.91 -6.39
N PRO A 125 19.66 8.90 -7.16
CA PRO A 125 18.80 9.91 -7.77
C PRO A 125 17.64 9.26 -8.53
N PRO A 126 16.38 9.65 -8.27
CA PRO A 126 15.23 9.02 -8.91
C PRO A 126 15.19 9.37 -10.40
N LEU A 127 14.83 8.39 -11.23
CA LEU A 127 14.57 8.63 -12.64
C LEU A 127 13.10 8.97 -12.84
N ILE A 128 12.83 10.20 -13.30
CA ILE A 128 11.48 10.70 -13.53
C ILE A 128 11.19 10.66 -15.04
N ILE A 129 10.14 9.94 -15.40
CA ILE A 129 9.67 9.77 -16.78
C ILE A 129 8.34 10.47 -16.91
N PHE A 130 8.34 11.55 -17.70
CA PHE A 130 7.12 12.28 -18.07
C PHE A 130 6.50 11.68 -19.33
N ALA A 131 5.17 11.69 -19.41
CA ALA A 131 4.47 11.42 -20.66
C ALA A 131 4.90 12.45 -21.73
N GLY A 132 5.43 11.99 -22.86
CA GLY A 132 5.94 12.87 -23.91
C GLY A 132 5.71 12.28 -25.30
N LYS A 133 5.41 13.15 -26.28
CA LYS A 133 5.34 12.77 -27.71
C LYS A 133 6.66 13.01 -28.45
N GLN A 134 7.48 13.94 -27.94
CA GLN A 134 8.78 14.26 -28.50
C GLN A 134 9.78 14.44 -27.36
N HIS A 135 11.00 13.97 -27.58
CA HIS A 135 12.11 14.09 -26.66
C HIS A 135 12.90 15.37 -26.99
N GLN A 136 12.96 16.33 -26.06
CA GLN A 136 13.79 17.52 -26.21
C GLN A 136 15.14 17.29 -25.56
N SER A 137 16.14 16.96 -26.37
CA SER A 137 17.51 16.69 -25.92
C SER A 137 18.21 17.91 -25.29
N THR A 138 17.68 19.12 -25.50
CA THR A 138 18.16 20.35 -24.87
C THR A 138 17.97 20.37 -23.35
N TRP A 139 17.02 19.59 -22.81
CA TRP A 139 16.75 19.54 -21.37
C TRP A 139 17.92 18.99 -20.53
N TYR A 140 18.88 18.30 -21.18
CA TYR A 140 20.02 17.70 -20.50
C TYR A 140 21.29 18.55 -20.57
N GLN A 141 21.27 19.69 -21.27
CA GLN A 141 22.48 20.50 -21.49
C GLN A 141 22.86 21.34 -20.27
N ASP A 142 21.88 21.73 -19.44
CA ASP A 142 22.09 22.61 -18.27
C ASP A 142 22.02 21.87 -16.93
N ILE A 143 22.02 20.53 -16.94
CA ILE A 143 22.02 19.75 -15.71
C ILE A 143 23.44 19.79 -15.11
N PRO A 144 23.61 20.22 -13.83
CA PRO A 144 24.90 20.18 -13.16
C PRO A 144 25.49 18.76 -13.21
N LYS A 145 26.80 18.66 -13.41
CA LYS A 145 27.50 17.37 -13.29
C LYS A 145 27.61 17.02 -11.81
N ASP A 146 27.29 15.77 -11.49
CA ASP A 146 27.52 15.17 -10.17
C ASP A 146 29.00 15.19 -9.78
#